data_AF-A0A7S1AXS8-F1
#
_entry.id   AF-A0A7S1AXS8-F1
#
_cell.length_a   1.000
_cell.length_b   1.000
_cell.length_c   1.000
_cell.angle_alpha   90.00
_cell.angle_beta   90.00
_cell.angle_gamma   90.00
#
_symmetry.space_group_name_H-M   'P 1'
#
loop_
_entity.id
_entity.type
_entity.pdbx_description
1 polymer ?
#
loop_
_entity_poly.entity_id
_entity_poly.type
_entity_poly.pdbx_seq_one_letter_code
_entity_poly.pdbx_strand_id
1 'polypeptide(L)'
;MAQGSRRLRAVGSGSAQACRHQSVMPKTIAFLTSGGIAPCLSSSIGALVEQYATLAPDAELIGYLHGYQGLLLGESITFPQNVKDNVDVLCAFGGSPLGNSRVKLTNVDDCVKRGFVKEGEVPLQVAAEQLKKDKIDILHTIGGDDTNITAADLAKFLEDNGYNLTVVGMPKTVDNDVFPIQQTLGAWTAAEQGAIFYENVANENT
;
A
#
# COMPACT_ATOMS: atom_id res chain seq x y z
N MET A 1 -55.02 19.39 -0.30
CA MET A 1 -53.57 19.53 -0.05
C MET A 1 -53.10 18.28 0.68
N ALA A 2 -52.31 17.44 0.01
CA ALA A 2 -51.92 16.13 0.50
C ALA A 2 -50.69 16.23 1.42
N GLN A 3 -50.81 15.74 2.65
CA GLN A 3 -49.67 15.53 3.56
C GLN A 3 -49.03 14.18 3.24
N GLY A 4 -47.86 14.21 2.59
CA GLY A 4 -47.05 13.03 2.31
C GLY A 4 -46.19 12.66 3.52
N SER A 5 -46.65 11.72 4.33
CA SER A 5 -45.85 11.06 5.37
C SER A 5 -44.72 10.22 4.73
N ARG A 6 -43.49 10.75 4.72
CA ARG A 6 -42.30 9.96 4.39
C ARG A 6 -42.04 8.92 5.50
N ARG A 7 -42.39 7.66 5.23
CA ARG A 7 -41.95 6.52 6.03
C ARG A 7 -40.42 6.42 5.97
N LEU A 8 -39.76 6.50 7.12
CA LEU A 8 -38.40 6.01 7.33
C LEU A 8 -38.34 4.54 6.89
N ARG A 9 -37.52 4.21 5.89
CA ARG A 9 -37.18 2.81 5.61
C ARG A 9 -36.26 2.34 6.72
N ALA A 10 -36.74 1.39 7.53
CA ALA A 10 -35.89 0.61 8.41
C ALA A 10 -34.85 -0.12 7.55
N VAL A 11 -33.58 0.05 7.89
CA VAL A 11 -32.47 -0.73 7.34
C VAL A 11 -32.71 -2.17 7.79
N GLY A 12 -32.95 -3.05 6.82
CA GLY A 12 -33.20 -4.46 7.08
C GLY A 12 -32.01 -5.08 7.80
N SER A 13 -32.31 -5.84 8.85
CA SER A 13 -31.40 -6.77 9.51
C SER A 13 -31.06 -7.91 8.54
N GLY A 14 -30.14 -7.64 7.60
CA GLY A 14 -29.53 -8.65 6.77
C GLY A 14 -28.53 -9.43 7.61
N SER A 15 -28.84 -10.70 7.89
CA SER A 15 -27.86 -11.66 8.39
C SER A 15 -26.61 -11.61 7.50
N ALA A 16 -25.45 -11.35 8.09
CA ALA A 16 -24.16 -11.42 7.41
C ALA A 16 -23.97 -12.84 6.87
N GLN A 17 -24.39 -13.06 5.63
CA GLN A 17 -24.08 -14.27 4.90
C GLN A 17 -22.62 -14.13 4.49
N ALA A 18 -21.74 -14.63 5.35
CA ALA A 18 -20.31 -14.70 5.09
C ALA A 18 -20.12 -15.47 3.78
N CYS A 19 -19.76 -14.75 2.71
CA CYS A 19 -19.29 -15.34 1.48
C CYS A 19 -17.97 -16.03 1.82
N ARG A 20 -18.03 -17.32 2.17
CA ARG A 20 -16.85 -18.15 2.37
C ARG A 20 -16.25 -18.44 1.00
N HIS A 21 -15.52 -17.47 0.47
CA HIS A 21 -14.45 -17.78 -0.49
C HIS A 21 -13.55 -18.79 0.24
N GLN A 22 -13.34 -19.98 -0.33
CA GLN A 22 -12.43 -20.96 0.26
C GLN A 22 -11.04 -20.31 0.32
N SER A 23 -10.66 -19.79 1.49
CA SER A 23 -9.41 -19.09 1.67
C SER A 23 -8.28 -20.10 1.70
N VAL A 24 -7.64 -20.32 0.56
CA VAL A 24 -6.27 -20.83 0.53
C VAL A 24 -5.45 -19.82 1.33
N MET A 25 -4.73 -20.29 2.36
CA MET A 25 -3.81 -19.43 3.11
C MET A 25 -2.83 -18.79 2.13
N PRO A 26 -2.62 -17.46 2.17
CA PRO A 26 -1.68 -16.81 1.27
C PRO A 26 -0.29 -17.38 1.50
N LYS A 27 0.38 -17.75 0.41
CA LYS A 27 1.73 -18.30 0.40
C LYS A 27 2.77 -17.23 0.22
N THR A 28 2.48 -16.20 -0.59
CA THR A 28 3.42 -15.11 -0.84
C THR A 28 2.75 -13.74 -0.71
N ILE A 29 3.30 -12.90 0.15
CA ILE A 29 2.80 -11.56 0.45
C ILE A 29 3.90 -10.56 0.09
N ALA A 30 3.55 -9.58 -0.74
CA ALA A 30 4.44 -8.53 -1.19
C ALA A 30 4.08 -7.19 -0.56
N PHE A 31 5.10 -6.38 -0.32
CA PHE A 31 4.98 -4.99 0.11
C PHE A 31 5.70 -4.07 -0.88
N LEU A 32 5.16 -2.87 -1.08
CA LEU A 32 5.89 -1.79 -1.73
C LEU A 32 5.54 -0.44 -1.10
N THR A 33 6.52 0.47 -1.08
CA THR A 33 6.33 1.86 -0.66
C THR A 33 6.61 2.79 -1.83
N SER A 34 5.75 3.78 -2.06
CA SER A 34 5.87 4.68 -3.21
C SER A 34 5.52 6.13 -2.84
N GLY A 35 5.99 7.07 -3.68
CA GLY A 35 5.76 8.50 -3.51
C GLY A 35 6.77 9.18 -2.59
N GLY A 36 6.35 10.28 -1.97
CA GLY A 36 7.17 11.00 -0.98
C GLY A 36 7.24 10.26 0.36
N ILE A 37 8.34 10.45 1.09
CA ILE A 37 8.53 9.91 2.44
C ILE A 37 7.47 10.51 3.39
N ALA A 38 6.96 9.68 4.28
CA ALA A 38 6.10 10.07 5.39
C ALA A 38 6.54 9.30 6.65
N PRO A 39 6.33 9.85 7.86
CA PRO A 39 6.68 9.21 9.13
C PRO A 39 5.72 8.07 9.46
N CYS A 40 5.76 7.02 8.65
CA CYS A 40 4.95 5.82 8.79
C CYS A 40 5.44 4.65 7.93
N LEU A 41 6.30 4.88 6.93
CA LEU A 41 6.63 3.87 5.93
C LEU A 41 7.35 2.66 6.55
N SER A 42 8.44 2.91 7.28
CA SER A 42 9.18 1.85 7.98
C SER A 42 8.32 1.11 9.00
N SER A 43 7.58 1.84 9.85
CA SER A 43 6.69 1.24 10.85
C SER A 43 5.51 0.48 10.25
N SER A 44 4.98 0.90 9.09
CA SER A 44 3.93 0.16 8.38
C SER A 44 4.42 -1.20 7.88
N ILE A 45 5.65 -1.25 7.33
CA ILE A 45 6.29 -2.51 6.96
C ILE A 45 6.52 -3.39 8.20
N GLY A 46 7.07 -2.81 9.28
CA GLY A 46 7.29 -3.53 10.54
C GLY A 46 6.01 -4.15 11.09
N ALA A 47 4.93 -3.38 11.17
CA ALA A 47 3.63 -3.85 11.65
C ALA A 47 3.03 -4.94 10.74
N LEU A 48 3.13 -4.82 9.42
CA LEU A 48 2.66 -5.87 8.50
C LEU A 48 3.45 -7.17 8.66
N VAL A 49 4.78 -7.07 8.74
CA VAL A 49 5.66 -8.23 8.94
C VAL A 49 5.34 -8.93 10.26
N GLU A 50 5.16 -8.17 11.34
CA GLU A 50 4.76 -8.69 12.67
C GLU A 50 3.41 -9.43 12.62
N GLN A 51 2.40 -8.82 11.99
CA GLN A 51 1.07 -9.41 11.87
C GLN A 51 1.10 -10.69 11.05
N TYR A 52 1.79 -10.70 9.91
CA TYR A 52 1.88 -11.91 9.08
C TYR A 52 2.75 -13.00 9.69
N ALA A 53 3.78 -12.66 10.47
CA ALA A 53 4.52 -13.66 11.24
C ALA A 53 3.61 -14.43 12.21
N THR A 54 2.55 -13.79 12.71
CA THR A 54 1.55 -14.43 13.59
C THR A 54 0.45 -15.14 12.81
N LEU A 55 -0.13 -14.48 11.81
CA LEU A 55 -1.32 -14.97 11.09
C LEU A 55 -1.00 -16.02 10.03
N ALA A 56 0.18 -15.94 9.41
CA ALA A 56 0.62 -16.79 8.31
C ALA A 56 2.14 -17.05 8.41
N PRO A 57 2.62 -17.77 9.44
CA PRO A 57 4.05 -17.95 9.71
C PRO A 57 4.82 -18.60 8.55
N ASP A 58 4.15 -19.47 7.80
CA ASP A 58 4.72 -20.18 6.64
C ASP A 58 4.71 -19.34 5.35
N ALA A 59 4.12 -18.13 5.37
CA ALA A 59 4.08 -17.27 4.20
C ALA A 59 5.46 -16.64 3.94
N GLU A 60 5.83 -16.60 2.67
CA GLU A 60 6.96 -15.85 2.17
C GLU A 60 6.59 -14.36 2.11
N LEU A 61 7.42 -13.54 2.73
CA LEU A 61 7.25 -12.09 2.74
C LEU A 61 8.32 -11.48 1.86
N ILE A 62 7.91 -10.67 0.88
CA ILE A 62 8.82 -9.96 -0.02
C ILE A 62 8.52 -8.46 -0.04
N GLY A 63 9.53 -7.65 -0.35
CA GLY A 63 9.41 -6.22 -0.53
C GLY A 63 10.01 -5.78 -1.86
N TYR A 64 9.20 -5.17 -2.72
CA TYR A 64 9.72 -4.59 -3.97
C TYR A 64 10.49 -3.31 -3.67
N LEU A 65 11.72 -3.23 -4.19
CA LEU A 65 12.59 -2.08 -3.96
C LEU A 65 12.09 -0.87 -4.74
N HIS A 66 12.14 0.30 -4.12
CA HIS A 66 11.75 1.58 -4.74
C HIS A 66 10.33 1.57 -5.32
N GLY A 67 9.37 0.85 -4.74
CA GLY A 67 7.96 0.90 -5.13
C GLY A 67 7.69 0.20 -6.46
N TYR A 68 6.88 0.83 -7.33
CA TYR A 68 6.57 0.29 -8.65
C TYR A 68 7.79 0.16 -9.57
N GLN A 69 8.88 0.88 -9.31
CA GLN A 69 10.13 0.70 -10.05
C GLN A 69 10.66 -0.73 -9.88
N GLY A 70 10.87 -1.20 -8.64
CA GLY A 70 11.36 -2.56 -8.41
C GLY A 70 10.36 -3.61 -8.83
N LEU A 71 9.05 -3.32 -8.77
CA LEU A 71 8.05 -4.22 -9.35
C LEU A 71 8.22 -4.36 -10.87
N LEU A 72 8.48 -3.28 -11.61
CA LEU A 72 8.71 -3.36 -13.05
C LEU A 72 10.04 -4.05 -13.41
N LEU A 73 11.06 -3.85 -12.58
CA LEU A 73 12.40 -4.41 -12.79
C LEU A 73 12.58 -5.84 -12.23
N GLY A 74 11.61 -6.33 -11.44
CA GLY A 74 11.73 -7.59 -10.70
C GLY A 74 12.74 -7.54 -9.56
N GLU A 75 12.98 -6.36 -8.99
CA GLU A 75 13.90 -6.13 -7.88
C GLU A 75 13.14 -6.19 -6.55
N SER A 76 13.39 -7.23 -5.76
CA SER A 76 12.78 -7.43 -4.46
C SER A 76 13.77 -7.98 -3.43
N ILE A 77 13.43 -7.83 -2.16
CA ILE A 77 14.11 -8.44 -1.03
C ILE A 77 13.15 -9.35 -0.26
N THR A 78 13.67 -10.34 0.46
CA THR A 78 12.89 -11.18 1.36
C THR A 78 13.01 -10.68 2.80
N PHE A 79 12.05 -11.07 3.66
CA PHE A 79 12.10 -10.82 5.09
C PHE A 79 12.47 -12.12 5.83
N PRO A 80 13.77 -12.42 6.03
CA PRO A 80 14.21 -13.61 6.74
C PRO A 80 13.81 -13.59 8.22
N GLN A 81 13.91 -14.73 8.90
CA GLN A 81 13.47 -14.89 10.29
C GLN A 81 14.09 -13.86 11.24
N ASN A 82 15.38 -13.53 11.07
CA ASN A 82 16.03 -12.53 11.92
C ASN A 82 15.41 -11.13 11.77
N VAL A 83 14.83 -10.79 10.63
CA VAL A 83 14.08 -9.53 10.46
C VAL A 83 12.71 -9.65 11.11
N LYS A 84 12.02 -10.80 10.94
CA LYS A 84 10.73 -11.07 11.58
C LYS A 84 10.81 -11.02 13.12
N ASP A 85 11.95 -11.43 13.68
CA ASP A 85 12.20 -11.43 15.13
C ASP A 85 12.59 -10.04 15.68
N ASN A 86 12.95 -9.09 14.82
CA ASN A 86 13.45 -7.75 15.20
C ASN A 86 12.71 -6.63 14.44
N VAL A 87 11.39 -6.77 14.30
CA VAL A 87 10.52 -5.80 13.60
C VAL A 87 10.46 -4.44 14.30
N ASP A 88 10.73 -4.39 15.60
CA ASP A 88 10.79 -3.18 16.42
C ASP A 88 11.84 -2.17 15.90
N VAL A 89 12.92 -2.67 15.30
CA VAL A 89 13.93 -1.84 14.64
C VAL A 89 13.28 -1.01 13.53
N LEU A 90 12.38 -1.60 12.73
CA LEU A 90 11.70 -0.86 11.65
C LEU A 90 10.80 0.24 12.21
N CYS A 91 10.22 0.06 13.39
CA CYS A 91 9.41 1.07 14.06
C CYS A 91 10.22 2.24 14.63
N ALA A 92 11.52 2.03 14.90
CA ALA A 92 12.40 3.05 15.47
C ALA A 92 12.97 4.04 14.43
N PHE A 93 12.86 3.75 13.13
CA PHE A 93 13.42 4.59 12.07
C PHE A 93 12.35 5.21 11.16
N GLY A 94 12.62 6.45 10.72
CA GLY A 94 11.87 7.09 9.63
C GLY A 94 12.31 6.58 8.25
N GLY A 95 11.72 7.14 7.18
CA GLY A 95 12.03 6.71 5.82
C GLY A 95 11.37 5.38 5.45
N SER A 96 11.87 4.73 4.40
CA SER A 96 11.40 3.40 3.97
C SER A 96 12.57 2.43 3.85
N PRO A 97 12.51 1.24 4.48
CA PRO A 97 13.52 0.20 4.31
C PRO A 97 13.57 -0.35 2.88
N LEU A 98 12.49 -0.18 2.10
CA LEU A 98 12.41 -0.60 0.70
C LEU A 98 12.83 0.50 -0.27
N GLY A 99 13.10 1.71 0.21
CA GLY A 99 13.26 2.89 -0.64
C GLY A 99 11.95 3.36 -1.29
N ASN A 100 11.99 4.46 -2.04
CA ASN A 100 10.80 5.00 -2.71
C ASN A 100 11.14 5.48 -4.12
N SER A 101 10.15 5.43 -5.00
CA SER A 101 10.16 6.14 -6.28
C SER A 101 8.76 6.69 -6.58
N ARG A 102 8.71 7.65 -7.53
CA ARG A 102 7.49 8.09 -8.18
C ARG A 102 7.46 7.48 -9.58
N VAL A 103 6.57 6.51 -9.77
CA VAL A 103 6.34 5.83 -11.04
C VAL A 103 4.82 5.73 -11.23
N LYS A 104 4.34 6.17 -12.39
CA LYS A 104 2.94 6.03 -12.81
C LYS A 104 2.90 4.98 -13.92
N LEU A 105 2.25 3.84 -13.68
CA LEU A 105 2.19 2.75 -14.68
C LEU A 105 1.44 3.15 -15.96
N THR A 106 0.64 4.20 -15.90
CA THR A 106 -0.07 4.80 -17.04
C THR A 106 0.82 5.68 -17.93
N ASN A 107 2.00 6.09 -17.45
CA ASN A 107 2.94 6.90 -18.22
C ASN A 107 4.01 6.00 -18.87
N VAL A 108 3.65 5.41 -20.01
CA VAL A 108 4.52 4.49 -20.76
C VAL A 108 5.83 5.18 -21.18
N ASP A 109 5.75 6.39 -21.72
CA ASP A 109 6.92 7.13 -22.21
C ASP A 109 7.94 7.40 -21.11
N ASP A 110 7.50 7.77 -19.90
CA ASP A 110 8.40 7.94 -18.74
C ASP A 110 9.03 6.61 -18.32
N CYS A 111 8.25 5.54 -18.28
CA CYS A 111 8.75 4.21 -17.91
C CYS A 111 9.79 3.69 -18.91
N VAL A 112 9.56 3.88 -20.21
CA VAL A 112 10.53 3.52 -21.28
C VAL A 112 11.77 4.39 -21.17
N LYS A 113 11.62 5.71 -21.06
CA LYS A 113 12.75 6.66 -20.95
C LYS A 113 13.65 6.36 -19.75
N ARG A 114 13.06 5.94 -18.63
CA ARG A 114 13.78 5.60 -17.40
C ARG A 114 14.27 4.15 -17.36
N GLY A 115 13.99 3.38 -18.41
CA GLY A 115 14.45 2.00 -18.54
C GLY A 115 13.74 1.00 -17.62
N PHE A 116 12.53 1.31 -17.16
CA PHE A 116 11.73 0.42 -16.33
C PHE A 116 10.97 -0.63 -17.14
N VAL A 117 10.70 -0.32 -18.40
CA VAL A 117 10.11 -1.24 -19.38
C VAL A 117 10.78 -1.03 -20.73
N LYS A 118 10.65 -2.01 -21.63
CA LYS A 118 11.15 -1.90 -23.00
C LYS A 118 10.16 -1.15 -23.89
N GLU A 119 10.66 -0.67 -25.02
CA GLU A 119 9.81 -0.06 -26.04
C GLU A 119 8.76 -1.07 -26.54
N GLY A 120 7.49 -0.65 -26.57
CA GLY A 120 6.34 -1.50 -26.92
C GLY A 120 5.73 -2.29 -25.76
N GLU A 121 6.32 -2.27 -24.56
CA GLU A 121 5.72 -2.89 -23.37
C GLU A 121 4.78 -1.92 -22.65
N VAL A 122 3.69 -2.46 -22.09
CA VAL A 122 2.75 -1.70 -21.25
C VAL A 122 3.14 -1.92 -19.78
N PRO A 123 3.51 -0.88 -19.00
CA PRO A 123 3.98 -1.06 -17.62
C PRO A 123 2.99 -1.77 -16.70
N LEU A 124 1.69 -1.52 -16.87
CA LEU A 124 0.65 -2.22 -16.10
C LEU A 124 0.71 -3.75 -16.32
N GLN A 125 0.91 -4.17 -17.57
CA GLN A 125 1.04 -5.58 -17.92
C GLN A 125 2.36 -6.18 -17.42
N VAL A 126 3.47 -5.44 -17.53
CA VAL A 126 4.78 -5.88 -16.99
C VAL A 126 4.70 -6.10 -15.49
N ALA A 127 4.09 -5.16 -14.75
CA ALA A 127 3.86 -5.28 -13.32
C ALA A 127 3.00 -6.52 -12.98
N ALA A 128 1.91 -6.73 -13.71
CA ALA A 128 1.03 -7.89 -13.51
C ALA A 128 1.75 -9.22 -13.77
N GLU A 129 2.52 -9.33 -14.85
CA GLU A 129 3.29 -10.53 -15.16
C GLU A 129 4.41 -10.78 -14.15
N GLN A 130 5.03 -9.72 -13.61
CA GLN A 130 6.02 -9.86 -12.55
C GLN A 130 5.38 -10.37 -11.24
N LEU A 131 4.22 -9.84 -10.83
CA LEU A 131 3.47 -10.37 -9.67
C LEU A 131 3.11 -11.85 -9.84
N LYS A 132 2.71 -12.25 -11.05
CA LYS A 132 2.39 -13.64 -11.39
C LYS A 132 3.62 -14.54 -11.37
N LYS A 133 4.74 -14.06 -11.91
CA LYS A 133 6.03 -14.75 -11.88
C LYS A 133 6.50 -15.00 -10.45
N ASP A 134 6.34 -14.02 -9.58
CA ASP A 134 6.69 -14.10 -8.16
C ASP A 134 5.62 -14.82 -7.32
N LYS A 135 4.50 -15.22 -7.94
CA LYS A 135 3.37 -15.94 -7.32
C LYS A 135 2.77 -15.21 -6.13
N ILE A 136 2.63 -13.89 -6.25
CA ILE A 136 2.07 -13.06 -5.19
C ILE A 136 0.59 -13.40 -5.01
N ASP A 137 0.16 -13.60 -3.77
CA ASP A 137 -1.25 -13.77 -3.38
C ASP A 137 -1.84 -12.47 -2.84
N ILE A 138 -1.02 -11.68 -2.12
CA ILE A 138 -1.41 -10.38 -1.55
C ILE A 138 -0.33 -9.34 -1.84
N LEU A 139 -0.71 -8.19 -2.38
CA LEU A 139 0.16 -7.03 -2.54
C LEU A 139 -0.35 -5.87 -1.68
N HIS A 140 0.46 -5.42 -0.73
CA HIS A 140 0.23 -4.15 -0.01
C HIS A 140 0.98 -3.01 -0.69
N THR A 141 0.25 -1.96 -1.06
CA THR A 141 0.82 -0.75 -1.65
C THR A 141 0.69 0.42 -0.67
N ILE A 142 1.80 0.91 -0.12
CA ILE A 142 1.82 2.04 0.82
C ILE A 142 2.24 3.30 0.07
N GLY A 143 1.29 4.21 -0.15
CA GLY A 143 1.54 5.42 -0.95
C GLY A 143 0.37 6.40 -0.96
N GLY A 144 0.55 7.52 -1.66
CA GLY A 144 -0.49 8.54 -1.79
C GLY A 144 -1.56 8.17 -2.83
N ASP A 145 -2.31 9.16 -3.30
CA ASP A 145 -3.40 8.96 -4.27
C ASP A 145 -2.94 8.28 -5.56
N ASP A 146 -1.87 8.79 -6.18
CA ASP A 146 -1.31 8.20 -7.41
C ASP A 146 -0.98 6.71 -7.23
N THR A 147 -0.46 6.33 -6.05
CA THR A 147 -0.15 4.94 -5.72
C THR A 147 -1.41 4.11 -5.60
N ASN A 148 -2.43 4.59 -4.89
CA ASN A 148 -3.67 3.83 -4.67
C ASN A 148 -4.54 3.75 -5.93
N ILE A 149 -4.52 4.77 -6.78
CA ILE A 149 -5.14 4.72 -8.13
C ILE A 149 -4.46 3.64 -8.97
N THR A 150 -3.12 3.64 -9.00
CA THR A 150 -2.35 2.62 -9.73
C THR A 150 -2.61 1.21 -9.17
N ALA A 151 -2.77 1.08 -7.86
CA ALA A 151 -3.11 -0.18 -7.21
C ALA A 151 -4.51 -0.68 -7.64
N ALA A 152 -5.49 0.22 -7.77
CA ALA A 152 -6.82 -0.11 -8.27
C ALA A 152 -6.80 -0.52 -9.76
N ASP A 153 -6.06 0.21 -10.60
CA ASP A 153 -5.89 -0.13 -12.02
C ASP A 153 -5.24 -1.52 -12.17
N LEU A 154 -4.23 -1.82 -11.35
CA LEU A 154 -3.55 -3.10 -11.34
C LEU A 154 -4.48 -4.22 -10.85
N ALA A 155 -5.23 -4.01 -9.77
CA ALA A 155 -6.21 -4.97 -9.27
C ALA A 155 -7.25 -5.33 -10.35
N LYS A 156 -7.79 -4.32 -11.03
CA LYS A 156 -8.75 -4.50 -12.11
C LYS A 156 -8.12 -5.27 -13.29
N PHE A 157 -6.90 -4.91 -13.70
CA PHE A 157 -6.20 -5.61 -14.77
C PHE A 157 -5.99 -7.10 -14.44
N LEU A 158 -5.61 -7.40 -13.19
CA LEU A 158 -5.41 -8.78 -12.73
C LEU A 158 -6.72 -9.57 -12.74
N GLU A 159 -7.82 -8.96 -12.26
CA GLU A 159 -9.16 -9.56 -12.29
C GLU A 159 -9.62 -9.85 -13.73
N ASP A 160 -9.51 -8.86 -14.62
CA ASP A 160 -9.89 -8.98 -16.04
C ASP A 160 -9.09 -10.08 -16.79
N ASN A 161 -7.90 -10.42 -16.30
CA ASN A 161 -7.02 -11.45 -16.86
C ASN A 161 -7.03 -12.77 -16.06
N GLY A 162 -7.96 -12.93 -15.10
CA GLY A 162 -8.17 -14.18 -14.36
C GLY A 162 -7.06 -14.51 -13.35
N TYR A 163 -6.31 -13.50 -12.90
CA TYR A 163 -5.30 -13.67 -11.85
C TYR A 163 -5.92 -13.39 -10.47
N ASN A 164 -5.92 -14.41 -9.61
CA ASN A 164 -6.50 -14.31 -8.27
C ASN A 164 -5.45 -13.80 -7.28
N LEU A 165 -5.30 -12.47 -7.18
CA LEU A 165 -4.45 -11.77 -6.21
C LEU A 165 -5.26 -10.67 -5.52
N THR A 166 -4.99 -10.45 -4.23
CA THR A 166 -5.58 -9.34 -3.48
C THR A 166 -4.62 -8.16 -3.46
N VAL A 167 -5.05 -6.99 -3.96
CA VAL A 167 -4.31 -5.73 -3.78
C VAL A 167 -4.92 -4.94 -2.63
N VAL A 168 -4.09 -4.53 -1.67
CA VAL A 168 -4.49 -3.74 -0.50
C VAL A 168 -3.79 -2.38 -0.56
N GLY A 169 -4.56 -1.33 -0.80
CA GLY A 169 -4.10 0.06 -0.79
C GLY A 169 -4.00 0.62 0.63
N MET A 170 -2.86 1.20 0.97
CA MET A 170 -2.62 1.85 2.26
C MET A 170 -2.34 3.35 2.05
N PRO A 171 -3.27 4.24 2.44
CA PRO A 171 -3.23 5.68 2.16
C PRO A 171 -2.16 6.38 3.01
N LYS A 172 -1.05 6.74 2.36
CA LYS A 172 0.07 7.49 2.93
C LYS A 172 0.08 8.91 2.40
N THR A 173 -0.28 9.85 3.26
CA THR A 173 -0.14 11.30 3.03
C THR A 173 -0.05 12.01 4.37
N VAL A 174 0.81 13.03 4.45
CA VAL A 174 0.92 13.87 5.64
C VAL A 174 -0.19 14.93 5.70
N ASP A 175 -0.85 15.17 4.57
CA ASP A 175 -1.86 16.22 4.39
C ASP A 175 -3.26 15.80 4.89
N ASN A 176 -3.46 14.51 5.18
CA ASN A 176 -4.72 13.91 5.64
C ASN A 176 -5.93 14.17 4.71
N ASP A 177 -5.71 14.06 3.40
CA ASP A 177 -6.62 14.50 2.36
C ASP A 177 -7.30 13.37 1.56
N VAL A 178 -7.18 12.12 2.01
CA VAL A 178 -7.81 10.95 1.35
C VAL A 178 -9.20 10.66 1.91
N PHE A 179 -10.26 10.97 1.16
CA PHE A 179 -11.64 10.60 1.54
C PHE A 179 -11.95 9.13 1.16
N PRO A 180 -12.70 8.35 1.98
CA PRO A 180 -13.38 8.70 3.24
C PRO A 180 -12.55 8.40 4.50
N ILE A 181 -11.23 8.42 4.40
CA ILE A 181 -10.33 7.94 5.44
C ILE A 181 -10.09 9.07 6.44
N GLN A 182 -10.45 8.83 7.71
CA GLN A 182 -10.40 9.86 8.75
C GLN A 182 -8.95 10.29 9.08
N GLN A 183 -8.03 9.33 9.07
CA GLN A 183 -6.62 9.53 9.42
C GLN A 183 -5.74 8.72 8.48
N THR A 184 -4.93 9.41 7.67
CA THR A 184 -3.95 8.78 6.78
C THR A 184 -2.65 8.49 7.50
N LEU A 185 -1.88 7.54 6.96
CA LEU A 185 -0.59 7.16 7.52
C LEU A 185 0.40 8.33 7.42
N GLY A 186 0.96 8.70 8.57
CA GLY A 186 1.94 9.78 8.72
C GLY A 186 1.35 11.16 9.08
N ALA A 187 0.03 11.37 8.93
CA ALA A 187 -0.60 12.66 9.21
C ALA A 187 -0.51 13.09 10.69
N TRP A 188 -0.68 12.14 11.63
CA TRP A 188 -0.64 12.44 13.06
C TRP A 188 0.73 12.99 13.49
N THR A 189 1.81 12.27 13.15
CA THR A 189 3.17 12.69 13.46
C THR A 189 3.52 14.01 12.75
N ALA A 190 3.04 14.22 11.52
CA ALA A 190 3.25 15.50 10.83
C ALA A 190 2.60 16.67 11.57
N ALA A 191 1.36 16.50 12.05
CA ALA A 191 0.66 17.52 12.84
C ALA A 191 1.37 17.80 14.18
N GLU A 192 1.82 16.76 14.88
CA GLU A 192 2.56 16.89 16.13
C GLU A 192 3.88 17.65 15.95
N GLN A 193 4.70 17.25 14.96
CA GLN A 193 5.97 17.91 14.68
C GLN A 193 5.77 19.34 14.17
N GLY A 194 4.72 19.59 13.40
CA GLY A 194 4.32 20.93 12.97
C GLY A 194 3.95 21.84 14.15
N ALA A 195 3.23 21.31 15.14
CA ALA A 195 2.88 22.05 16.36
C ALA A 195 4.11 22.39 17.20
N ILE A 196 5.02 21.43 17.41
CA ILE A 196 6.28 21.65 18.14
C ILE A 196 7.13 22.71 17.44
N PHE A 197 7.24 22.63 16.10
CA PHE A 197 7.97 23.64 15.32
C PHE A 197 7.34 25.03 15.49
N TYR A 198 6.01 25.13 15.42
CA TYR A 198 5.30 26.39 15.60
C TYR A 198 5.47 26.96 17.01
N GLU A 199 5.50 26.13 18.05
CA GLU A 199 5.76 26.55 19.43
C GLU A 199 7.13 27.23 19.56
N ASN A 200 8.16 26.69 18.92
CA ASN A 200 9.49 27.32 18.90
C ASN A 200 9.46 28.68 18.20
N VAL A 201 8.79 28.76 17.04
CA VAL A 201 8.63 30.02 16.29
C VAL A 201 7.87 31.06 17.12
N ALA A 202 6.76 30.67 17.75
CA ALA A 202 5.91 31.58 18.53
C ALA A 202 6.61 32.11 19.79
N ASN A 203 7.51 31.32 20.37
CA ASN A 203 8.31 31.72 21.53
C ASN A 203 9.65 32.37 21.16
N GLU A 204 9.94 32.56 19.87
CA GLU A 204 11.25 33.04 19.37
C GLU A 204 12.44 32.19 19.87
N ASN A 205 12.20 30.91 20.16
CA ASN A 205 13.22 29.96 20.57
C ASN A 205 13.87 29.35 19.31
N THR A 206 15.16 29.62 19.12
CA THR A 206 16.00 29.01 18.06
C THR A 206 16.52 27.64 18.45
#